data_AF-A0A349H0K4-F1
#
_entry.id   AF-A0A349H0K4-F1
#
_cell.length_a   1.000
_cell.length_b   1.000
_cell.length_c   1.000
_cell.angle_alpha   90.00
_cell.angle_beta   90.00
_cell.angle_gamma   90.00
#
_symmetry.space_group_name_H-M   'P 1'
#
loop_
_entity.id
_entity.type
_entity.pdbx_description
1 polymer ?
#
loop_
_entity_poly.entity_id
_entity_poly.type
_entity_poly.pdbx_seq_one_letter_code
_entity_poly.pdbx_strand_id
1 'polypeptide(L)'
;ITDTHRAWIEERYTSGWDKGYSDEQVKIFPRRDFAYHKVRVVFWQTDEHDQPAIITEPYEKAFTAANVKKEQDFHASDLGFRVRVKAKGTEKTVEFTVKAKDNAARKFKEAMADADETISVQWTHHHYVQDDEYIPHGEDIAAFLTREIAKPIIRWEETQKDGKTILGYEILPNKYFYRYQPPTPAKDLLAEFWRLEKEAEKMLEGLAK
;
A
#
# COMPACT_ATOMS: atom_id res chain seq x y z
N ILE A 1 -30.23 -10.78 -25.82
CA ILE A 1 -29.38 -11.87 -26.36
C ILE A 1 -30.24 -12.66 -27.35
N THR A 2 -29.75 -12.96 -28.55
CA THR A 2 -30.52 -13.70 -29.57
C THR A 2 -30.35 -15.21 -29.37
N ASP A 3 -31.21 -16.02 -29.99
CA ASP A 3 -31.07 -17.49 -29.95
C ASP A 3 -29.78 -17.96 -30.61
N THR A 4 -29.34 -17.27 -31.68
CA THR A 4 -28.02 -17.49 -32.29
C THR A 4 -26.88 -17.27 -31.30
N HIS A 5 -26.94 -16.20 -30.49
CA HIS A 5 -25.91 -15.94 -29.47
C HIS A 5 -25.93 -17.01 -28.37
N ARG A 6 -27.12 -17.50 -27.99
CA ARG A 6 -27.25 -18.56 -26.98
C ARG A 6 -26.66 -19.88 -27.48
N ALA A 7 -27.01 -20.29 -28.69
CA ALA A 7 -26.45 -21.51 -29.31
C ALA A 7 -24.92 -21.43 -29.45
N TRP A 8 -24.40 -20.26 -29.85
CA TRP A 8 -22.96 -20.01 -29.94
C TRP A 8 -22.25 -20.17 -28.59
N ILE A 9 -22.85 -19.67 -27.49
CA ILE A 9 -22.33 -19.81 -26.13
C ILE A 9 -22.38 -21.27 -25.68
N GLU A 10 -23.51 -21.95 -25.86
CA GLU A 10 -23.71 -23.33 -25.43
C GLU A 10 -22.74 -24.30 -26.12
N GLU A 11 -22.52 -24.13 -27.43
CA GLU A 11 -21.54 -24.90 -28.21
C GLU A 11 -20.13 -24.74 -27.62
N ARG A 12 -19.69 -23.50 -27.41
CA ARG A 12 -18.32 -23.20 -26.92
C ARG A 12 -18.13 -23.51 -25.45
N TYR A 13 -19.17 -23.39 -24.64
CA TYR A 13 -19.12 -23.83 -23.25
C TYR A 13 -18.99 -25.35 -23.16
N THR A 14 -19.67 -26.10 -24.03
CA THR A 14 -19.66 -27.56 -24.00
C THR A 14 -18.34 -28.12 -24.54
N SER A 15 -17.95 -27.70 -25.75
CA SER A 15 -16.74 -28.17 -26.42
C SER A 15 -15.46 -27.53 -25.86
N GLY A 16 -15.59 -26.38 -25.19
CA GLY A 16 -14.44 -25.61 -24.70
C GLY A 16 -13.55 -26.39 -23.74
N TRP A 17 -14.10 -27.31 -22.96
CA TRP A 17 -13.35 -28.08 -21.96
C TRP A 17 -12.56 -29.25 -22.55
N ASP A 18 -12.68 -29.52 -23.85
CA ASP A 18 -11.95 -30.60 -24.49
C ASP A 18 -10.44 -30.36 -24.47
N LYS A 19 -9.68 -31.45 -24.30
CA LYS A 19 -8.22 -31.36 -24.21
C LYS A 19 -7.62 -30.82 -25.50
N GLY A 20 -6.98 -29.66 -25.41
CA GLY A 20 -6.35 -28.98 -26.56
C GLY A 20 -7.29 -28.09 -27.36
N TYR A 21 -8.51 -27.85 -26.87
CA TYR A 21 -9.43 -26.89 -27.46
C TYR A 21 -8.80 -25.49 -27.52
N SER A 22 -8.90 -24.84 -28.69
CA SER A 22 -8.43 -23.49 -28.93
C SER A 22 -9.46 -22.77 -29.80
N ASP A 23 -9.84 -21.56 -29.38
CA ASP A 23 -10.79 -20.70 -30.07
C ASP A 23 -10.30 -19.25 -29.92
N GLU A 24 -10.37 -18.46 -30.99
CA GLU A 24 -9.89 -17.06 -30.98
C GLU A 24 -10.74 -16.14 -30.09
N GLN A 25 -12.00 -16.53 -29.83
CA GLN A 25 -12.99 -15.76 -29.10
C GLN A 25 -13.25 -16.33 -27.69
N VAL A 26 -12.71 -17.52 -27.37
CA VAL A 26 -12.87 -18.16 -26.06
C VAL A 26 -11.53 -18.64 -25.53
N LYS A 27 -11.20 -18.19 -24.31
CA LYS A 27 -9.97 -18.58 -23.61
C LYS A 27 -10.29 -19.20 -22.27
N ILE A 28 -9.71 -20.37 -22.00
CA ILE A 28 -9.81 -21.06 -20.73
C ILE A 28 -8.54 -20.82 -19.93
N PHE A 29 -8.73 -20.53 -18.65
CA PHE A 29 -7.65 -20.24 -17.73
C PHE A 29 -7.75 -21.21 -16.53
N PRO A 30 -6.65 -21.88 -16.17
CA PRO A 30 -6.54 -22.53 -14.88
C PRO A 30 -6.82 -21.55 -13.73
N ARG A 31 -7.51 -22.02 -12.69
CA ARG A 31 -7.82 -21.20 -11.50
C ARG A 31 -6.57 -20.58 -10.86
N ARG A 32 -5.44 -21.27 -10.93
CA ARG A 32 -4.17 -20.83 -10.31
C ARG A 32 -3.52 -19.65 -11.04
N ASP A 33 -3.87 -19.40 -12.30
CA ASP A 33 -3.30 -18.29 -13.10
C ASP A 33 -3.73 -16.91 -12.57
N PHE A 34 -4.81 -16.88 -11.79
CA PHE A 34 -5.34 -15.67 -11.15
C PHE A 34 -5.09 -15.67 -9.65
N ALA A 35 -4.46 -16.71 -9.11
CA ALA A 35 -4.22 -16.83 -7.69
C ALA A 35 -2.99 -16.01 -7.28
N TYR A 36 -3.04 -15.42 -6.09
CA TYR A 36 -1.91 -14.73 -5.49
C TYR A 36 -1.83 -14.96 -3.99
N HIS A 37 -0.62 -14.83 -3.45
CA HIS A 37 -0.35 -14.70 -2.03
C HIS A 37 -0.47 -13.22 -1.66
N LYS A 38 -1.37 -12.91 -0.72
CA LYS A 38 -1.42 -11.58 -0.13
C LYS A 38 -0.45 -11.53 1.04
N VAL A 39 0.63 -10.78 0.90
CA VAL A 39 1.74 -10.73 1.85
C VAL A 39 1.84 -9.35 2.46
N ARG A 40 1.59 -9.24 3.76
CA ARG A 40 1.82 -8.00 4.49
C ARG A 40 3.32 -7.89 4.78
N VAL A 41 3.96 -6.83 4.34
CA VAL A 41 5.39 -6.58 4.53
C VAL A 41 5.59 -5.31 5.34
N VAL A 42 6.57 -5.32 6.24
CA VAL A 42 6.97 -4.17 7.04
C VAL A 42 8.46 -3.95 6.81
N PHE A 43 8.85 -2.73 6.42
CA PHE A 43 10.23 -2.42 6.06
C PHE A 43 10.64 -1.01 6.47
N TRP A 44 11.93 -0.83 6.72
CA TRP A 44 12.51 0.45 7.13
C TRP A 44 12.54 1.44 5.97
N GLN A 45 12.28 2.71 6.26
CA GLN A 45 12.46 3.80 5.32
C GLN A 45 13.85 4.42 5.45
N THR A 46 14.30 5.04 4.36
CA THR A 46 15.51 5.86 4.34
C THR A 46 15.19 7.26 3.85
N ASP A 47 16.07 8.20 4.18
CA ASP A 47 16.04 9.55 3.61
C ASP A 47 16.68 9.61 2.20
N GLU A 48 16.84 10.82 1.69
CA GLU A 48 17.46 11.16 0.41
C GLU A 48 18.95 10.80 0.29
N HIS A 49 19.58 10.37 1.39
CA HIS A 49 20.98 9.95 1.46
C HIS A 49 21.12 8.46 1.82
N ASP A 50 20.03 7.69 1.66
CA ASP A 50 19.95 6.28 2.02
C ASP A 50 20.29 5.99 3.50
N GLN A 51 20.15 6.99 4.38
CA GLN A 51 20.29 6.81 5.82
C GLN A 51 18.95 6.47 6.46
N PRO A 52 18.92 5.79 7.63
CA PRO A 52 17.69 5.55 8.37
C PRO A 52 16.84 6.81 8.54
N ALA A 53 15.63 6.82 7.96
CA ALA A 53 14.73 7.96 8.09
C ALA A 53 14.21 8.05 9.53
N ILE A 54 14.44 9.17 10.21
CA ILE A 54 13.93 9.40 11.56
C ILE A 54 12.77 10.39 11.48
N ILE A 55 11.62 10.01 12.04
CA ILE A 55 10.43 10.87 12.09
C ILE A 55 10.07 11.21 13.52
N THR A 56 9.31 12.29 13.70
CA THR A 56 8.66 12.64 14.97
C THR A 56 7.19 12.86 14.74
N GLU A 57 6.35 12.11 15.46
CA GLU A 57 4.89 12.11 15.26
C GLU A 57 4.15 11.99 16.60
N PRO A 58 2.81 12.17 16.64
CA PRO A 58 2.02 11.87 17.83
C PRO A 58 2.04 10.38 18.19
N TYR A 59 2.12 10.06 19.47
CA TYR A 59 1.99 8.68 19.94
C TYR A 59 0.51 8.32 20.12
N GLU A 60 -0.05 7.55 19.19
CA GLU A 60 -1.50 7.27 19.18
C GLU A 60 -1.94 6.14 20.13
N LYS A 61 -1.02 5.28 20.56
CA LYS A 61 -1.31 4.16 21.47
C LYS A 61 -1.40 4.66 22.91
N ALA A 62 -2.00 3.87 23.79
CA ALA A 62 -1.98 4.16 25.23
C ALA A 62 -0.53 4.28 25.74
N PHE A 63 -0.18 5.43 26.32
CA PHE A 63 1.18 5.71 26.74
C PHE A 63 1.51 5.02 28.08
N THR A 64 1.95 3.76 27.98
CA THR A 64 2.23 2.89 29.13
C THR A 64 3.62 2.27 29.02
N ALA A 65 4.22 1.89 30.15
CA ALA A 65 5.51 1.19 30.18
C ALA A 65 5.53 -0.08 29.30
N ALA A 66 4.41 -0.82 29.25
CA ALA A 66 4.29 -2.03 28.43
C ALA A 66 4.32 -1.70 26.93
N ASN A 67 3.63 -0.65 26.50
CA ASN A 67 3.63 -0.25 25.09
C ASN A 67 4.98 0.35 24.68
N VAL A 68 5.60 1.19 25.52
CA VAL A 68 6.97 1.69 25.26
C VAL A 68 7.98 0.55 25.16
N LYS A 69 7.84 -0.52 25.98
CA LYS A 69 8.67 -1.72 25.84
C LYS A 69 8.44 -2.45 24.50
N LYS A 70 7.19 -2.57 24.05
CA LYS A 70 6.89 -3.15 22.73
C LYS A 70 7.47 -2.33 21.59
N GLU A 71 7.44 -1.01 21.68
CA GLU A 71 8.09 -0.15 20.68
C GLU A 71 9.61 -0.35 20.69
N GLN A 72 10.23 -0.40 21.88
CA GLN A 72 11.67 -0.64 22.01
C GLN A 72 12.07 -1.97 21.36
N ASP A 73 11.28 -3.02 21.59
CA ASP A 73 11.52 -4.36 21.03
C ASP A 73 11.35 -4.39 19.51
N PHE A 74 10.39 -3.63 18.97
CA PHE A 74 10.14 -3.58 17.55
C PHE A 74 11.18 -2.76 16.79
N HIS A 75 11.49 -1.55 17.28
CA HIS A 75 12.41 -0.64 16.59
C HIS A 75 13.88 -1.02 16.77
N ALA A 76 14.24 -1.64 17.90
CA ALA A 76 15.63 -1.97 18.24
C ALA A 76 16.61 -0.78 18.08
N SER A 77 16.08 0.44 18.11
CA SER A 77 16.80 1.72 17.98
C SER A 77 16.49 2.61 19.19
N ASP A 78 17.16 3.75 19.26
CA ASP A 78 16.83 4.75 20.26
C ASP A 78 15.44 5.36 19.96
N LEU A 79 14.62 5.46 21.00
CA LEU A 79 13.29 6.06 20.94
C LEU A 79 13.28 7.33 21.79
N GLY A 80 13.00 8.47 21.16
CA GLY A 80 12.81 9.74 21.86
C GLY A 80 11.34 9.94 22.21
N PHE A 81 11.05 10.46 23.40
CA PHE A 81 9.70 10.84 23.80
C PHE A 81 9.69 12.27 24.32
N ARG A 82 8.71 13.05 23.85
CA ARG A 82 8.37 14.38 24.36
C ARG A 82 6.93 14.34 24.85
N VAL A 83 6.75 14.45 26.15
CA VAL A 83 5.47 14.24 26.82
C VAL A 83 5.04 15.53 27.48
N ARG A 84 3.89 16.07 27.10
CA ARG A 84 3.23 17.14 27.87
C ARG A 84 2.40 16.49 28.97
N VAL A 85 2.66 16.86 30.22
CA VAL A 85 2.00 16.32 31.40
C VAL A 85 1.53 17.43 32.31
N LYS A 86 0.50 17.15 33.10
CA LYS A 86 0.12 17.97 34.26
C LYS A 86 0.80 17.38 35.50
N ALA A 87 1.47 18.24 36.27
CA ALA A 87 2.13 17.87 37.51
C ALA A 87 1.88 18.94 38.56
N LYS A 88 1.25 18.58 39.68
CA LYS A 88 0.87 19.48 40.78
C LYS A 88 0.06 20.70 40.29
N GLY A 89 -0.78 20.49 39.27
CA GLY A 89 -1.62 21.53 38.69
C GLY A 89 -0.96 22.40 37.61
N THR A 90 0.33 22.21 37.30
CA THR A 90 1.04 22.95 36.25
C THR A 90 1.36 22.03 35.06
N GLU A 91 1.20 22.53 33.84
CA GLU A 91 1.66 21.82 32.64
C GLU A 91 3.16 21.94 32.47
N LYS A 92 3.83 20.82 32.21
CA LYS A 92 5.26 20.76 31.90
C LYS A 92 5.54 19.73 30.81
N THR A 93 6.70 19.86 30.19
CA THR A 93 7.20 18.90 29.20
C THR A 93 8.27 18.02 29.84
N VAL A 94 8.10 16.71 29.71
CA VAL A 94 9.09 15.69 30.08
C VAL A 94 9.66 15.11 28.79
N GLU A 95 10.97 15.17 28.65
CA GLU A 95 11.69 14.52 27.53
C GLU A 95 12.56 13.39 28.06
N PHE A 96 12.48 12.23 27.42
CA PHE A 96 13.36 11.11 27.74
C PHE A 96 13.61 10.21 26.54
N THR A 97 14.73 9.50 26.57
CA THR A 97 15.11 8.53 25.53
C THR A 97 15.16 7.14 26.13
N VAL A 98 14.65 6.16 25.37
CA VAL A 98 14.77 4.73 25.66
C VAL A 98 15.68 4.12 24.60
N LYS A 99 16.88 3.69 25.00
CA LYS A 99 17.83 3.01 24.10
C LYS A 99 17.49 1.55 23.95
N ALA A 100 17.97 0.88 22.89
CA ALA A 100 17.69 -0.54 22.65
C ALA A 100 18.03 -1.48 23.85
N LYS A 101 19.06 -1.15 24.64
CA LYS A 101 19.51 -1.95 25.80
C LYS A 101 18.94 -1.48 27.15
N ASP A 102 18.16 -0.40 27.17
CA ASP A 102 17.60 0.12 28.41
C ASP A 102 16.51 -0.80 28.97
N ASN A 103 16.28 -0.72 30.28
CA ASN A 103 15.02 -1.19 30.84
C ASN A 103 13.95 -0.12 30.60
N ALA A 104 13.19 -0.24 29.50
CA ALA A 104 12.16 0.73 29.11
C ALA A 104 11.14 0.99 30.22
N ALA A 105 10.70 -0.06 30.93
CA ALA A 105 9.72 0.09 32.00
C ALA A 105 10.25 0.92 33.17
N ARG A 106 11.53 0.74 33.54
CA ARG A 106 12.17 1.56 34.56
C ARG A 106 12.32 3.00 34.10
N LYS A 107 12.87 3.23 32.90
CA LYS A 107 13.02 4.58 32.31
C LYS A 107 11.71 5.34 32.25
N PHE A 108 10.65 4.66 31.79
CA PHE A 108 9.30 5.22 31.74
C PHE A 108 8.81 5.63 33.13
N LYS A 109 8.92 4.73 34.13
CA LYS A 109 8.49 5.03 35.50
C LYS A 109 9.26 6.20 36.11
N GLU A 110 10.56 6.27 35.87
CA GLU A 110 11.41 7.38 36.34
C GLU A 110 11.01 8.71 35.68
N ALA A 111 10.81 8.72 34.36
CA ALA A 111 10.43 9.92 33.63
C ALA A 111 9.02 10.42 34.00
N MET A 112 8.09 9.50 34.25
CA MET A 112 6.69 9.80 34.53
C MET A 112 6.35 9.87 36.02
N ALA A 113 7.34 9.81 36.91
CA ALA A 113 7.12 9.70 38.37
C ALA A 113 6.31 10.86 38.96
N ASP A 114 6.54 12.07 38.45
CA ASP A 114 5.87 13.31 38.91
C ASP A 114 4.68 13.72 38.05
N ALA A 115 4.24 12.88 37.11
CA ALA A 115 3.13 13.19 36.20
C ALA A 115 1.81 12.71 36.80
N ASP A 116 0.87 13.64 37.03
CA ASP A 116 -0.49 13.32 37.46
C ASP A 116 -1.35 12.90 36.26
N GLU A 117 -1.18 13.58 35.12
CA GLU A 117 -1.96 13.37 33.90
C GLU A 117 -1.08 13.56 32.66
N THR A 118 -1.25 12.71 31.65
CA THR A 118 -0.60 12.86 30.34
C THR A 118 -1.54 13.58 29.38
N ILE A 119 -1.12 14.73 28.86
CA ILE A 119 -1.92 15.58 27.96
C ILE A 119 -1.68 15.19 26.49
N SER A 120 -0.42 15.04 26.09
CA SER A 120 -0.07 14.60 24.73
C SER A 120 1.34 14.05 24.70
N VAL A 121 1.60 13.18 23.75
CA VAL A 121 2.89 12.51 23.59
C VAL A 121 3.30 12.61 22.13
N GLN A 122 4.53 13.05 21.92
CA GLN A 122 5.23 12.91 20.65
C GLN A 122 6.39 11.95 20.85
N TRP A 123 6.71 11.20 19.81
CA TRP A 123 7.83 10.26 19.84
C TRP A 123 8.64 10.36 18.55
N THR A 124 9.93 10.08 18.68
CA THR A 124 10.92 10.13 17.61
C THR A 124 11.51 8.74 17.44
N HIS A 125 11.43 8.17 16.24
CA HIS A 125 11.85 6.80 15.96
C HIS A 125 12.25 6.60 14.49
N HIS A 126 12.88 5.46 14.19
CA HIS A 126 13.12 5.03 12.81
C HIS A 126 11.78 4.77 12.11
N HIS A 127 11.57 5.43 10.99
CA HIS A 127 10.37 5.33 10.17
C HIS A 127 10.30 3.96 9.46
N TYR A 128 9.14 3.34 9.52
CA TYR A 128 8.81 2.13 8.77
C TYR A 128 7.51 2.32 8.01
N VAL A 129 7.35 1.56 6.93
CA VAL A 129 6.10 1.46 6.18
C VAL A 129 5.60 0.02 6.26
N GLN A 130 4.29 -0.15 6.31
CA GLN A 130 3.62 -1.42 6.13
C GLN A 130 2.83 -1.37 4.82
N ASP A 131 3.03 -2.37 3.97
CA ASP A 131 2.30 -2.51 2.70
C ASP A 131 1.80 -3.95 2.51
N ASP A 132 0.85 -4.14 1.61
CA ASP A 132 0.33 -5.44 1.20
C ASP A 132 0.79 -5.73 -0.24
N GLU A 133 1.63 -6.75 -0.41
CA GLU A 133 2.08 -7.25 -1.70
C GLU A 133 1.19 -8.37 -2.22
N TYR A 134 0.97 -8.39 -3.53
CA TYR A 134 0.10 -9.35 -4.22
C TYR A 134 0.96 -10.23 -5.14
N ILE A 135 1.55 -11.28 -4.56
CA ILE A 135 2.57 -12.09 -5.21
C ILE A 135 1.91 -13.24 -5.99
N PRO A 136 2.14 -13.39 -7.31
CA PRO A 136 1.54 -14.47 -8.08
C PRO A 136 1.79 -15.86 -7.49
N HIS A 137 0.77 -16.72 -7.53
CA HIS A 137 0.87 -18.07 -7.02
C HIS A 137 1.91 -18.89 -7.80
N GLY A 138 2.90 -19.42 -7.08
CA GLY A 138 4.02 -20.17 -7.65
C GLY A 138 5.34 -19.40 -7.67
N GLU A 139 5.34 -18.10 -7.36
CA GLU A 139 6.58 -17.37 -7.08
C GLU A 139 7.08 -17.62 -5.65
N ASP A 140 8.40 -17.58 -5.48
CA ASP A 140 9.03 -17.61 -4.15
C ASP A 140 8.90 -16.23 -3.50
N ILE A 141 8.18 -16.17 -2.36
CA ILE A 141 7.84 -14.92 -1.68
C ILE A 141 9.09 -14.17 -1.22
N ALA A 142 10.07 -14.87 -0.64
CA ALA A 142 11.26 -14.23 -0.10
C ALA A 142 12.14 -13.64 -1.24
N ALA A 143 12.29 -14.38 -2.34
CA ALA A 143 12.99 -13.91 -3.53
C ALA A 143 12.26 -12.73 -4.18
N PHE A 144 10.93 -12.77 -4.28
CA PHE A 144 10.12 -11.65 -4.77
C PHE A 144 10.34 -10.40 -3.94
N LEU A 145 10.16 -10.49 -2.61
CA LEU A 145 10.31 -9.34 -1.72
C LEU A 145 11.73 -8.77 -1.77
N THR A 146 12.76 -9.60 -1.86
CA THR A 146 14.16 -9.14 -1.99
C THR A 146 14.41 -8.42 -3.32
N ARG A 147 13.73 -8.83 -4.39
CA ARG A 147 13.86 -8.22 -5.73
C ARG A 147 13.13 -6.89 -5.83
N GLU A 148 11.90 -6.83 -5.32
CA GLU A 148 11.02 -5.67 -5.49
C GLU A 148 11.22 -4.62 -4.38
N ILE A 149 11.60 -5.03 -3.17
CA ILE A 149 11.78 -4.13 -2.03
C ILE A 149 13.27 -3.95 -1.77
N ALA A 150 13.82 -2.85 -2.31
CA ALA A 150 15.21 -2.46 -2.11
C ALA A 150 15.55 -2.04 -0.66
N LYS A 151 14.56 -1.96 0.22
CA LYS A 151 14.70 -1.49 1.60
C LYS A 151 14.79 -2.67 2.59
N PRO A 152 15.50 -2.51 3.72
CA PRO A 152 15.62 -3.59 4.70
C PRO A 152 14.25 -3.98 5.28
N ILE A 153 13.86 -5.24 5.04
CA ILE A 153 12.60 -5.80 5.52
C ILE A 153 12.73 -6.17 7.00
N ILE A 154 11.78 -5.72 7.81
CA ILE A 154 11.67 -6.02 9.24
C ILE A 154 11.02 -7.39 9.42
N ARG A 155 9.87 -7.58 8.79
CA ARG A 155 9.09 -8.81 8.80
C ARG A 155 8.09 -8.82 7.66
N TRP A 156 7.63 -9.99 7.30
CA TRP A 156 6.48 -10.17 6.43
C TRP A 156 5.66 -11.36 6.90
N GLU A 157 4.37 -11.35 6.58
CA GLU A 157 3.45 -12.44 6.88
C GLU A 157 2.46 -12.63 5.73
N GLU A 158 2.23 -13.89 5.37
CA GLU A 158 1.15 -14.24 4.45
C GLU A 158 -0.21 -14.12 5.16
N THR A 159 -1.23 -13.75 4.39
CA THR A 159 -2.59 -13.71 4.91
C THR A 159 -3.07 -15.12 5.28
N GLN A 160 -3.55 -15.27 6.50
CA GLN A 160 -4.05 -16.54 7.03
C GLN A 160 -5.51 -16.46 7.49
N LYS A 161 -6.21 -17.58 7.38
CA LYS A 161 -7.54 -17.81 7.96
C LYS A 161 -7.50 -19.14 8.72
N ASP A 162 -7.92 -19.12 9.99
CA ASP A 162 -7.90 -20.29 10.88
C ASP A 162 -6.51 -20.98 10.95
N GLY A 163 -5.44 -20.18 10.98
CA GLY A 163 -4.06 -20.65 11.01
C GLY A 163 -3.54 -21.26 9.70
N LYS A 164 -4.28 -21.10 8.60
CA LYS A 164 -3.89 -21.61 7.27
C LYS A 164 -3.73 -20.47 6.28
N THR A 165 -2.66 -20.50 5.50
CA THR A 165 -2.45 -19.58 4.38
C THR A 165 -3.62 -19.69 3.39
N ILE A 166 -4.13 -18.54 2.97
CA ILE A 166 -5.16 -18.45 1.94
C ILE A 166 -4.64 -17.70 0.72
N LEU A 167 -5.15 -18.09 -0.45
CA LEU A 167 -4.89 -17.41 -1.71
C LEU A 167 -6.01 -16.43 -2.01
N GLY A 168 -5.63 -15.25 -2.50
CA GLY A 168 -6.55 -14.36 -3.20
C GLY A 168 -6.67 -14.76 -4.68
N TYR A 169 -7.71 -14.27 -5.34
CA TYR A 169 -7.91 -14.46 -6.77
C TYR A 169 -8.33 -13.14 -7.40
N GLU A 170 -7.64 -12.71 -8.45
CA GLU A 170 -7.98 -11.50 -9.18
C GLU A 170 -7.87 -11.73 -10.69
N ILE A 171 -8.95 -11.39 -11.39
CA ILE A 171 -8.97 -11.29 -12.84
C ILE A 171 -8.96 -9.81 -13.21
N LEU A 172 -7.96 -9.39 -13.99
CA LEU A 172 -7.83 -8.01 -14.45
C LEU A 172 -8.59 -7.83 -15.76
N PRO A 173 -9.80 -7.24 -15.79
CA PRO A 173 -10.60 -7.25 -17.00
C PRO A 173 -9.92 -6.47 -18.13
N ASN A 174 -9.21 -5.39 -17.80
CA ASN A 174 -8.42 -4.56 -18.73
C ASN A 174 -7.37 -5.36 -19.50
N LYS A 175 -6.79 -6.40 -18.89
CA LYS A 175 -5.78 -7.25 -19.53
C LYS A 175 -6.39 -8.24 -20.52
N TYR A 176 -7.61 -8.71 -20.26
CA TYR A 176 -8.19 -9.85 -20.96
C TYR A 176 -9.38 -9.52 -21.88
N PHE A 177 -10.17 -8.50 -21.55
CA PHE A 177 -11.39 -8.14 -22.29
C PHE A 177 -11.27 -6.85 -23.10
N TYR A 178 -10.25 -6.03 -22.83
CA TYR A 178 -10.06 -4.76 -23.51
C TYR A 178 -8.81 -4.80 -24.39
N ARG A 179 -8.92 -4.18 -25.57
CA ARG A 179 -7.77 -3.90 -26.43
C ARG A 179 -7.41 -2.44 -26.25
N TYR A 180 -6.14 -2.17 -25.96
CA TYR A 180 -5.66 -0.81 -25.86
C TYR A 180 -5.87 -0.08 -27.19
N GLN A 181 -6.58 1.04 -27.13
CA GLN A 181 -6.65 2.01 -28.21
C GLN A 181 -5.86 3.24 -27.76
N PRO A 182 -4.77 3.61 -28.45
CA PRO A 182 -4.03 4.81 -28.09
C PRO A 182 -4.94 6.04 -28.24
N PRO A 183 -4.84 7.02 -27.32
CA PRO A 183 -5.54 8.28 -27.50
C PRO A 183 -5.02 8.99 -28.76
N THR A 184 -5.86 9.85 -29.35
CA THR A 184 -5.44 10.73 -30.45
C THR A 184 -4.18 11.51 -30.04
N PRO A 185 -3.10 11.51 -30.83
CA PRO A 185 -1.88 12.23 -30.50
C PRO A 185 -2.13 13.72 -30.28
N ALA A 186 -1.40 14.32 -29.33
CA ALA A 186 -1.55 15.73 -28.99
C ALA A 186 -1.38 16.67 -30.21
N LYS A 187 -0.49 16.34 -31.14
CA LYS A 187 -0.30 17.10 -32.39
C LYS A 187 -1.57 17.18 -33.23
N ASP A 188 -2.33 16.09 -33.29
CA ASP A 188 -3.51 15.97 -34.14
C ASP A 188 -4.70 16.67 -33.46
N LEU A 189 -4.80 16.55 -32.13
CA LEU A 189 -5.74 17.31 -31.31
C LEU A 189 -5.49 18.83 -31.40
N LEU A 190 -4.23 19.26 -31.40
CA LEU A 190 -3.88 20.68 -31.57
C LEU A 190 -4.24 21.19 -32.96
N ALA A 191 -3.98 20.41 -34.01
CA ALA A 191 -4.37 20.77 -35.38
C ALA A 191 -5.90 20.90 -35.50
N GLU A 192 -6.65 19.99 -34.88
CA GLU A 192 -8.10 20.05 -34.83
C GLU A 192 -8.62 21.24 -34.02
N PHE A 193 -7.98 21.55 -32.88
CA PHE A 193 -8.29 22.73 -32.08
C PHE A 193 -8.18 24.02 -32.90
N TRP A 194 -7.04 24.24 -33.58
CA TRP A 194 -6.83 25.44 -34.40
C TRP A 194 -7.79 25.51 -35.61
N ARG A 195 -8.20 24.36 -36.16
CA ARG A 195 -9.24 24.32 -37.20
C ARG A 195 -10.57 24.81 -36.66
N LEU A 196 -10.99 24.29 -35.50
CA LEU A 196 -12.24 24.67 -34.84
C LEU A 196 -12.24 26.15 -34.44
N GLU A 197 -11.11 26.68 -33.97
CA GLU A 197 -10.96 28.10 -33.63
C GLU A 197 -11.18 28.99 -34.85
N LYS A 198 -10.55 28.69 -35.99
CA LYS A 198 -10.76 29.42 -37.25
C LYS A 198 -12.21 29.36 -37.74
N GLU A 199 -12.86 28.21 -37.58
CA GLU A 199 -14.28 28.07 -37.92
C GLU A 199 -15.16 28.95 -37.02
N ALA A 200 -14.88 29.00 -35.71
CA ALA A 200 -15.59 29.83 -34.76
C ALA A 200 -15.39 31.34 -35.03
N GLU A 201 -14.17 31.79 -35.31
CA GLU A 201 -13.86 33.17 -35.69
C GLU A 201 -14.69 33.61 -36.91
N LYS A 202 -14.72 32.78 -37.96
CA LYS A 202 -15.48 33.05 -39.17
C LYS A 202 -17.00 33.15 -38.91
N MET A 203 -17.54 32.35 -38.00
CA MET A 203 -18.95 32.43 -37.60
C MET A 203 -19.24 33.74 -36.86
N LEU A 204 -18.35 34.18 -35.97
CA LEU A 204 -18.49 35.43 -35.23
C LEU A 204 -18.43 36.65 -36.16
N GLU A 205 -17.52 36.67 -37.13
CA GLU A 205 -17.46 37.72 -38.16
C GLU A 205 -18.74 37.80 -38.99
N GLY A 206 -19.37 36.65 -39.26
CA GLY A 206 -20.65 36.58 -39.98
C GLY A 206 -21.84 37.13 -39.20
N LEU A 207 -21.78 37.12 -37.86
CA LEU A 207 -22.82 37.65 -36.97
C LEU A 207 -22.62 39.14 -36.64
N ALA A 208 -21.40 39.66 -36.83
CA ALA A 208 -21.07 41.07 -36.62
C ALA A 208 -21.41 41.99 -37.83
N LYS A 209 -22.13 41.46 -38.83
CA LYS A 209 -22.71 42.19 -39.96
C LYS A 209 -24.23 42.29 -39.81
#